data_AF-A0A966FJ41-F1
#
_entry.id   AF-A0A966FJ41-F1
#
_cell.length_a   1.000
_cell.length_b   1.000
_cell.length_c   1.000
_cell.angle_alpha   90.00
_cell.angle_beta   90.00
_cell.angle_gamma   90.00
#
_symmetry.space_group_name_H-M   'P 1'
#
loop_
_entity.id
_entity.type
_entity.pdbx_description
1 polymer ?
#
loop_
_entity_poly.entity_id
_entity_poly.type
_entity_poly.pdbx_seq_one_letter_code
_entity_poly.pdbx_strand_id
1 'polypeptide(L)'
;MEFNKVITLYLVIVVFINMYFLYSVYNLLKTIVPDSLEVFLFGIKSISLIVLVSIALGVYLNNETRLSIFFLMMAFCFVFSDMLNYVSQYYVYHWSFSMLDRVLHVIGLFFLFNYIMEYNKVPKIRGRQVLETTSKELATKNILA
;
A
#
# COMPACT_ATOMS: atom_id res chain seq x y z
N MET A 1 -5.34 18.98 -17.08
CA MET A 1 -5.19 19.56 -15.72
C MET A 1 -6.34 19.22 -14.77
N GLU A 2 -7.55 18.93 -15.26
CA GLU A 2 -8.73 18.68 -14.39
C GLU A 2 -8.70 17.32 -13.68
N PHE A 3 -8.17 16.28 -14.33
CA PHE A 3 -8.14 14.91 -13.79
C PHE A 3 -7.37 14.80 -12.46
N ASN A 4 -6.21 15.47 -12.34
CA ASN A 4 -5.42 15.50 -11.10
C ASN A 4 -6.15 16.21 -9.95
N LYS A 5 -6.98 17.22 -10.25
CA LYS A 5 -7.74 17.95 -9.24
C LYS A 5 -8.89 17.11 -8.68
N VAL A 6 -9.57 16.35 -9.54
CA VAL A 6 -10.64 15.41 -9.16
C VAL A 6 -10.06 14.26 -8.32
N ILE A 7 -8.92 13.70 -8.74
CA ILE A 7 -8.19 12.67 -7.99
C ILE A 7 -7.77 13.17 -6.61
N THR A 8 -7.19 14.37 -6.53
CA THR A 8 -6.76 14.94 -5.25
C THR A 8 -7.94 15.16 -4.33
N LEU A 9 -9.07 15.66 -4.85
CA LEU A 9 -10.29 15.85 -4.09
C LEU A 9 -10.86 14.51 -3.60
N TYR A 10 -10.86 13.48 -4.45
CA TYR A 10 -11.29 12.13 -4.07
C TYR A 10 -10.45 11.57 -2.92
N LEU A 11 -9.12 11.72 -3.01
CA LEU A 11 -8.20 11.29 -1.96
C LEU A 11 -8.46 12.00 -0.62
N VAL A 12 -8.68 13.33 -0.67
CA VAL A 12 -9.01 14.13 0.52
C VAL A 12 -10.32 13.65 1.15
N ILE A 13 -11.37 13.43 0.35
CA ILE A 13 -12.66 12.93 0.84
C ILE A 13 -12.50 11.54 1.46
N VAL A 14 -11.78 10.64 0.81
CA VAL A 14 -11.50 9.29 1.33
C VAL A 14 -10.77 9.37 2.67
N VAL A 15 -9.77 10.25 2.81
CA VAL A 15 -9.05 10.46 4.08
C VAL A 15 -10.01 10.94 5.19
N PHE A 16 -10.90 11.91 4.90
CA PHE A 16 -11.88 12.37 5.88
C PHE A 16 -12.86 11.28 6.31
N ILE A 17 -13.35 10.47 5.37
CA ILE A 17 -14.23 9.33 5.68
C ILE A 17 -13.50 8.31 6.56
N ASN A 18 -12.25 7.97 6.22
CA ASN A 18 -11.44 7.05 7.02
C ASN A 18 -11.15 7.61 8.42
N MET A 19 -10.90 8.92 8.54
CA MET A 19 -10.68 9.57 9.83
C MET A 19 -11.94 9.54 10.72
N TYR A 20 -13.12 9.75 10.14
CA TYR A 20 -14.39 9.60 10.85
C TYR A 20 -14.61 8.15 11.32
N PHE A 21 -14.38 7.18 10.42
CA PHE A 21 -14.54 5.77 10.76
C PHE A 21 -13.59 5.37 11.89
N LEU A 22 -12.34 5.83 11.84
CA LEU A 22 -11.34 5.61 12.88
C LEU A 22 -11.76 6.21 14.23
N TYR A 23 -12.32 7.42 14.24
CA TYR A 23 -12.84 8.03 15.46
C TYR A 23 -13.99 7.21 16.07
N SER A 24 -14.90 6.70 15.24
CA SER A 24 -15.98 5.81 15.69
C SER A 24 -15.45 4.49 16.27
N VAL A 25 -14.45 3.88 15.61
CA VAL A 25 -13.79 2.67 16.13
C VAL A 25 -13.08 2.96 17.45
N TYR A 26 -12.38 4.09 17.57
CA TYR A 26 -11.73 4.51 18.82
C TYR A 26 -12.72 4.65 19.99
N ASN A 27 -13.88 5.27 19.75
CA ASN A 27 -14.92 5.40 20.77
C ASN A 27 -15.53 4.06 21.19
N LEU A 28 -15.75 3.15 20.23
CA LEU A 28 -16.16 1.77 20.54
C LEU A 28 -15.10 1.06 21.37
N LEU A 29 -13.84 1.17 20.99
CA LEU A 29 -12.73 0.48 21.65
C LEU A 29 -12.51 0.97 23.08
N LYS A 30 -12.62 2.28 23.32
CA LYS A 30 -12.58 2.88 24.66
C LYS A 30 -13.68 2.37 25.59
N THR A 31 -14.79 1.88 25.03
CA THR A 31 -15.92 1.33 25.80
C THR A 31 -15.71 -0.15 26.14
N ILE A 32 -14.97 -0.89 25.29
CA ILE A 32 -14.82 -2.34 25.37
C ILE A 32 -13.51 -2.73 26.07
N VAL A 33 -12.44 -1.95 25.90
CA VAL A 33 -11.09 -2.27 26.37
C VAL A 33 -10.74 -1.45 27.61
N PRO A 34 -10.52 -2.08 28.78
CA PRO A 34 -10.20 -1.37 30.01
C PRO A 34 -8.76 -0.83 30.07
N ASP A 35 -7.84 -1.39 29.26
CA ASP A 35 -6.43 -0.97 29.22
C ASP A 35 -6.20 0.13 28.19
N SER A 36 -5.81 1.32 28.66
CA SER A 36 -5.56 2.49 27.84
C SER A 36 -4.36 2.34 26.91
N LEU A 37 -3.39 1.46 27.24
CA LEU A 37 -2.23 1.20 26.40
C LEU A 37 -2.58 0.36 25.17
N GLU A 38 -3.44 -0.65 25.34
CA GLU A 38 -3.89 -1.52 24.25
C GLU A 38 -4.68 -0.72 23.21
N VAL A 39 -5.60 0.15 23.68
CA VAL A 39 -6.36 1.07 22.82
C VAL A 39 -5.44 2.03 22.06
N PHE A 40 -4.41 2.56 22.72
CA PHE A 40 -3.47 3.50 22.10
C PHE A 40 -2.63 2.84 21.01
N LEU A 41 -2.05 1.67 21.29
CA LEU A 41 -1.27 0.89 20.31
C LEU A 41 -2.12 0.48 19.11
N PHE A 42 -3.37 0.08 19.36
CA PHE A 42 -4.33 -0.23 18.30
C PHE A 42 -4.63 0.99 17.44
N GLY A 43 -4.83 2.16 18.06
CA GLY A 43 -5.05 3.42 17.35
C GLY A 43 -3.89 3.80 16.44
N ILE A 44 -2.65 3.75 16.94
CA ILE A 44 -1.45 4.04 16.15
C ILE A 44 -1.30 3.06 14.98
N LYS A 45 -1.50 1.77 15.23
CA LYS A 45 -1.44 0.73 14.19
C LYS A 45 -2.45 1.01 13.07
N SER A 46 -3.70 1.31 13.45
CA SER A 46 -4.78 1.62 12.51
C SER A 46 -4.50 2.88 11.69
N ILE A 47 -4.00 3.94 12.32
CA ILE A 47 -3.58 5.18 11.61
C ILE A 47 -2.48 4.87 10.60
N SER A 48 -1.48 4.09 11.00
CA SER A 48 -0.36 3.72 10.13
C SER A 48 -0.84 2.98 8.88
N LEU A 49 -1.82 2.09 9.03
CA LEU A 49 -2.45 1.35 7.94
C LEU A 49 -3.27 2.26 7.00
N ILE A 50 -4.01 3.22 7.55
CA ILE A 50 -4.76 4.22 6.75
C ILE A 50 -3.79 5.08 5.93
N VAL A 51 -2.69 5.53 6.53
CA VAL A 51 -1.64 6.28 5.83
C VAL A 51 -1.03 5.43 4.72
N LEU A 52 -0.74 4.15 4.98
CA LEU A 52 -0.20 3.23 3.99
C LEU A 52 -1.12 3.09 2.77
N VAL A 53 -2.42 2.85 2.97
CA VAL A 53 -3.40 2.77 1.87
C VAL A 53 -3.52 4.10 1.13
N SER A 54 -3.51 5.23 1.84
CA SER A 54 -3.61 6.56 1.24
C SER A 54 -2.42 6.85 0.31
N ILE A 55 -1.20 6.55 0.77
CA ILE A 55 0.02 6.67 -0.05
C ILE A 55 -0.05 5.72 -1.23
N ALA A 56 -0.44 4.45 -1.01
CA ALA A 56 -0.53 3.47 -2.07
C ALA A 56 -1.54 3.85 -3.15
N LEU A 57 -2.67 4.41 -2.76
CA LEU A 57 -3.69 4.93 -3.67
C LEU A 57 -3.16 6.12 -4.46
N GLY A 58 -2.45 7.05 -3.81
CA GLY A 58 -1.80 8.18 -4.50
C GLY A 58 -0.77 7.74 -5.54
N VAL A 59 0.06 6.75 -5.20
CA VAL A 59 1.06 6.17 -6.11
C VAL A 59 0.40 5.41 -7.27
N TYR A 60 -0.74 4.76 -7.03
CA TYR A 60 -1.53 4.11 -8.06
C TYR A 60 -2.14 5.13 -9.04
N LEU A 61 -2.79 6.16 -8.53
CA LEU A 61 -3.43 7.18 -9.37
C LEU A 61 -2.43 8.03 -10.16
N ASN A 62 -1.20 8.22 -9.67
CA ASN A 62 -0.20 9.03 -10.38
C ASN A 62 0.50 8.28 -11.52
N ASN A 63 0.80 6.99 -11.33
CA ASN A 63 1.68 6.26 -12.23
C ASN A 63 0.97 5.17 -13.04
N GLU A 64 -0.20 4.67 -12.60
CA GLU A 64 -0.97 3.59 -13.24
C GLU A 64 -0.12 2.38 -13.70
N THR A 65 1.00 2.12 -13.02
CA THR A 65 1.91 1.03 -13.38
C THR A 65 1.55 -0.26 -12.67
N ARG A 66 1.99 -1.40 -13.23
CA ARG A 66 1.94 -2.71 -12.54
C ARG A 66 2.54 -2.66 -11.14
N LEU A 67 3.59 -1.87 -10.95
CA LEU A 67 4.25 -1.68 -9.66
C LEU A 67 3.33 -0.99 -8.65
N SER A 68 2.63 0.07 -9.05
CA SER A 68 1.67 0.74 -8.20
C SER A 68 0.47 -0.14 -7.83
N ILE A 69 0.04 -1.03 -8.74
CA ILE A 69 -1.02 -2.03 -8.47
C ILE A 69 -0.57 -3.00 -7.38
N PHE A 70 0.65 -3.55 -7.46
CA PHE A 70 1.16 -4.45 -6.42
C PHE A 70 1.27 -3.77 -5.06
N PHE A 71 1.69 -2.50 -5.03
CA PHE A 71 1.75 -1.72 -3.80
C PHE A 71 0.38 -1.48 -3.18
N LEU A 72 -0.62 -1.14 -4.00
CA LEU A 72 -2.00 -0.94 -3.56
C LEU A 72 -2.64 -2.24 -3.06
N MET A 73 -2.45 -3.34 -3.79
CA MET A 73 -2.95 -4.66 -3.42
C MET A 73 -2.38 -5.13 -2.08
N MET A 74 -1.07 -4.92 -1.86
CA MET A 74 -0.41 -5.19 -0.59
C MET A 74 -1.03 -4.40 0.56
N ALA A 75 -1.21 -3.09 0.39
CA ALA A 75 -1.79 -2.23 1.41
C ALA A 75 -3.21 -2.67 1.79
N PHE A 76 -4.06 -3.01 0.81
CA PHE A 76 -5.40 -3.52 1.07
C PHE A 76 -5.38 -4.88 1.78
N CYS A 77 -4.51 -5.81 1.39
CA CYS A 77 -4.38 -7.10 2.08
C CYS A 77 -4.05 -6.92 3.57
N PHE A 78 -3.15 -6.00 3.92
CA PHE A 78 -2.82 -5.72 5.32
C PHE A 78 -3.98 -5.07 6.09
N VAL A 79 -4.70 -4.12 5.49
CA VAL A 79 -5.89 -3.53 6.13
C VAL A 79 -6.99 -4.58 6.37
N PHE A 80 -7.25 -5.43 5.37
CA PHE A 80 -8.26 -6.47 5.51
C PHE A 80 -7.87 -7.54 6.53
N SER A 81 -6.60 -7.96 6.58
CA SER A 81 -6.08 -8.84 7.63
C SER A 81 -6.27 -8.20 9.01
N ASP A 82 -5.90 -6.93 9.18
CA ASP A 82 -6.05 -6.24 10.47
C ASP A 82 -7.52 -6.15 10.93
N MET A 83 -8.44 -5.84 10.02
CA MET A 83 -9.87 -5.82 10.29
C MET A 83 -10.41 -7.20 10.67
N LEU A 84 -9.96 -8.27 10.00
CA LEU A 84 -10.35 -9.64 10.35
C LEU A 84 -9.83 -10.05 11.73
N ASN A 85 -8.58 -9.69 12.04
CA ASN A 85 -8.01 -9.92 13.36
C ASN A 85 -8.81 -9.18 14.44
N TYR A 86 -9.17 -7.92 14.19
CA TYR A 86 -10.01 -7.13 15.10
C TYR A 86 -11.37 -7.78 15.35
N VAL A 87 -12.07 -8.16 14.28
CA VAL A 87 -13.37 -8.85 14.36
C VAL A 87 -13.24 -10.18 15.12
N SER A 88 -12.19 -10.94 14.85
CA SER A 88 -11.93 -12.22 15.51
C SER A 88 -11.64 -12.06 17.01
N GLN A 89 -11.01 -10.96 17.42
CA GLN A 89 -10.55 -10.78 18.79
C GLN A 89 -11.62 -10.13 19.68
N TYR A 90 -12.44 -9.24 19.13
CA TYR A 90 -13.37 -8.41 19.91
C TYR A 90 -14.85 -8.65 19.64
N TYR A 91 -15.22 -9.30 18.51
CA TYR A 91 -16.61 -9.42 18.09
C TYR A 91 -17.10 -10.86 18.00
N VAL A 92 -16.47 -11.66 17.13
CA VAL A 92 -16.87 -13.05 16.87
C VAL A 92 -15.62 -13.90 16.82
N TYR A 93 -15.30 -14.52 17.95
CA TYR A 93 -14.19 -15.47 18.02
C TYR A 93 -14.57 -16.76 17.28
N HIS A 94 -14.30 -16.79 15.98
CA HIS A 94 -14.46 -17.96 15.14
C HIS A 94 -13.15 -18.27 14.44
N TRP A 95 -12.74 -19.54 14.49
CA TRP A 95 -11.46 -20.01 13.94
C TRP A 95 -11.26 -19.64 12.47
N SER A 96 -12.34 -19.61 11.69
CA SER A 96 -12.32 -19.20 10.27
C SER A 96 -11.79 -17.78 10.08
N PHE A 97 -12.17 -16.82 10.93
CA PHE A 97 -11.70 -15.43 10.82
C PHE A 97 -10.22 -15.31 11.17
N SER A 98 -9.77 -16.02 12.20
CA SER A 98 -8.35 -16.06 12.59
C SER A 98 -7.47 -16.69 11.52
N MET A 99 -7.93 -17.75 10.84
CA MET A 99 -7.21 -18.34 9.71
C MET A 99 -7.20 -17.43 8.49
N LEU A 100 -8.33 -16.79 8.20
CA LEU A 100 -8.47 -15.86 7.07
C LEU A 100 -7.54 -14.65 7.22
N ASP A 101 -7.44 -14.08 8.43
CA ASP A 101 -6.44 -13.05 8.77
C ASP A 101 -5.03 -13.49 8.36
N ARG A 102 -4.56 -14.64 8.87
CA ARG A 102 -3.19 -15.13 8.61
C ARG A 102 -2.93 -15.33 7.14
N VAL A 103 -3.90 -15.89 6.41
CA VAL A 103 -3.79 -16.11 4.97
C VAL A 103 -3.69 -14.78 4.21
N LEU A 104 -4.57 -13.81 4.51
CA LEU A 104 -4.49 -12.48 3.89
C LEU A 104 -3.19 -11.77 4.22
N HIS A 105 -2.68 -11.92 5.44
CA HIS A 105 -1.41 -11.34 5.85
C HIS A 105 -0.24 -11.89 5.02
N VAL A 106 -0.20 -13.21 4.81
CA VAL A 106 0.81 -13.88 3.97
C VAL A 106 0.68 -13.45 2.51
N ILE A 107 -0.56 -13.31 1.99
CA ILE A 107 -0.81 -12.80 0.64
C ILE A 107 -0.32 -11.35 0.51
N GLY A 108 -0.53 -10.51 1.53
CA GLY A 108 -0.01 -9.14 1.56
C GLY A 108 1.52 -9.10 1.49
N LEU A 109 2.19 -9.98 2.24
CA LEU A 109 3.64 -10.18 2.18
C LEU A 109 4.09 -10.66 0.79
N PHE A 110 3.35 -11.56 0.16
CA PHE A 110 3.63 -11.99 -1.21
C PHE A 110 3.57 -10.81 -2.20
N PHE A 111 2.57 -9.93 -2.08
CA PHE A 111 2.49 -8.72 -2.90
C PHE A 111 3.63 -7.73 -2.60
N LEU A 112 4.05 -7.60 -1.34
CA LEU A 112 5.21 -6.78 -0.96
C LEU A 112 6.49 -7.25 -1.66
N PHE A 113 6.77 -8.55 -1.66
CA PHE A 113 7.94 -9.09 -2.34
C PHE A 113 7.87 -8.88 -3.85
N ASN A 114 6.70 -9.09 -4.45
CA ASN A 114 6.50 -8.81 -5.88
C ASN A 114 6.73 -7.33 -6.22
N TYR A 115 6.26 -6.42 -5.37
CA TYR A 115 6.52 -4.99 -5.49
C TYR A 115 8.03 -4.68 -5.49
N ILE A 116 8.78 -5.22 -4.51
CA ILE A 116 10.24 -5.00 -4.40
C ILE A 116 10.99 -5.58 -5.60
N MET A 117 10.64 -6.80 -6.05
CA MET A 117 11.26 -7.44 -7.20
C MET A 117 11.02 -6.63 -8.48
N GLU A 118 9.81 -6.12 -8.70
CA GLU A 118 9.48 -5.33 -9.86
C GLU A 118 10.18 -3.96 -9.82
N TYR A 119 10.26 -3.32 -8.65
CA TYR A 119 11.00 -2.09 -8.43
C TYR A 119 12.48 -2.24 -8.82
N ASN A 120 13.10 -3.35 -8.42
CA ASN A 120 14.50 -3.64 -8.70
C ASN A 120 14.80 -4.10 -10.14
N LYS A 121 13.80 -4.35 -10.99
CA LYS A 121 14.02 -4.61 -12.44
C LYS A 121 14.23 -3.32 -13.24
N VAL A 122 13.62 -2.21 -12.79
CA VAL A 122 13.63 -0.91 -13.48
C VAL A 122 15.04 -0.28 -13.66
N PRO A 123 16.07 -0.51 -12.81
CA PRO A 123 17.40 0.08 -13.01
C PRO A 123 18.18 -0.56 -14.17
N LYS A 124 17.89 -1.81 -14.55
CA LYS A 124 18.74 -2.58 -15.49
C LYS A 124 18.49 -2.24 -16.96
N ILE A 125 17.33 -1.67 -17.29
CA ILE A 125 16.97 -1.32 -18.68
C ILE A 125 17.62 0.00 -19.09
N ARG A 126 17.71 0.98 -18.20
CA ARG A 126 18.29 2.31 -18.49
C ARG A 126 19.80 2.23 -18.75
N GLY A 127 20.53 1.42 -17.98
CA GLY A 127 21.97 1.21 -18.20
C GLY A 127 22.29 0.52 -19.54
N ARG A 128 21.45 -0.42 -19.98
CA ARG A 128 21.65 -1.14 -21.25
C ARG A 128 21.37 -0.26 -22.47
N GLN A 129 20.32 0.55 -22.43
CA GLN A 129 20.01 1.48 -23.53
C GLN A 129 21.03 2.60 -23.66
N VAL A 130 21.55 3.14 -22.55
CA VAL A 130 22.61 4.15 -22.60
C VAL A 130 23.89 3.55 -23.20
N LEU A 131 24.26 2.31 -22.81
CA LEU A 131 25.42 1.62 -23.38
C LEU A 131 25.26 1.31 -24.88
N GLU A 132 24.08 0.89 -25.35
CA GLU A 132 23.82 0.66 -26.78
C GLU A 132 23.85 1.96 -27.58
N THR A 133 23.34 3.05 -27.02
CA THR A 133 23.30 4.36 -27.70
C THR A 133 24.71 4.94 -27.82
N THR A 134 25.50 4.91 -26.73
CA THR A 134 26.90 5.35 -26.72
C THR A 134 27.78 4.47 -27.62
N SER A 135 27.54 3.15 -27.68
CA SER A 135 28.25 2.24 -28.58
C SER A 135 27.97 2.53 -30.05
N LYS A 136 26.72 2.81 -30.43
CA LYS A 136 26.35 3.20 -31.80
C LYS A 136 26.94 4.55 -32.20
N GLU A 137 26.99 5.51 -31.28
CA GLU A 137 27.58 6.83 -31.51
C GLU A 137 29.09 6.73 -31.75
N LEU A 138 29.79 5.89 -30.97
CA LEU A 138 31.22 5.62 -31.15
C LEU A 138 31.51 4.92 -32.48
N ALA A 139 30.68 3.92 -32.84
CA ALA A 139 30.82 3.20 -34.10
C ALA A 139 30.60 4.11 -35.31
N THR A 140 29.66 5.05 -35.23
CA THR A 140 29.37 6.00 -36.33
C THR A 140 30.50 7.01 -36.53
N LYS A 141 31.14 7.49 -35.45
CA LYS A 141 32.28 8.40 -35.54
C LYS A 141 33.52 7.76 -36.17
N ASN A 142 33.78 6.48 -35.91
CA ASN A 142 34.95 5.77 -36.44
C ASN A 142 34.86 5.44 -37.94
N ILE A 143 33.68 5.56 -38.57
CA ILE A 143 33.49 5.28 -40.00
C ILE A 143 33.61 6.58 -40.84
N LEU A 144 33.60 7.75 -40.20
CA LEU A 144 33.66 9.07 -40.84
C LEU A 144 35.04 9.74 -40.75
N ALA A 145 36.05 9.04 -40.20
CA ALA A 145 37.44 9.48 -40.10
C ALA A 145 38.35 8.59 -40.97
#